data_AF-A0A9Q2WEP0-F1
#
_entry.id   AF-A0A9Q2WEP0-F1
#
_cell.length_a   1.000
_cell.length_b   1.000
_cell.length_c   1.000
_cell.angle_alpha   90.00
_cell.angle_beta   90.00
_cell.angle_gamma   90.00
#
_symmetry.space_group_name_H-M   'P 1'
#
loop_
_entity.id
_entity.type
_entity.pdbx_description
1 polymer ?
#
loop_
_entity_poly.entity_id
_entity_poly.type
_entity_poly.pdbx_seq_one_letter_code
_entity_poly.pdbx_strand_id
1 'polypeptide(L)'
;MSDLSIKRVADFVRCPLEHPLTRGEQMELAQFFLEIQEQIATFKALPDIPITDGHIQQVINSHEKGWAMIVPCKITYDLAKEVQANRASSKGE
;
A
#
# COMPACT_ATOMS: atom_id res chain seq x y z
N MET A 1 9.98 -12.67 8.25
CA MET A 1 10.16 -11.42 7.48
C MET A 1 10.61 -11.88 6.11
N SER A 2 9.93 -11.45 5.04
CA SER A 2 10.33 -11.79 3.66
C SER A 2 11.59 -11.00 3.30
N ASP A 3 12.59 -11.69 2.77
CA ASP A 3 13.86 -11.10 2.35
C ASP A 3 13.81 -10.66 0.87
N LEU A 4 12.74 -11.00 0.15
CA LEU A 4 12.50 -10.60 -1.23
C LEU A 4 12.15 -9.10 -1.35
N SER A 5 13.16 -8.29 -1.69
CA SER A 5 12.97 -6.85 -1.86
C SER A 5 12.01 -6.48 -3.01
N ILE A 6 11.26 -5.38 -2.84
CA ILE A 6 10.36 -4.83 -3.88
C ILE A 6 11.11 -4.58 -5.20
N LYS A 7 12.33 -4.06 -5.13
CA LYS A 7 13.17 -3.82 -6.31
C LYS A 7 13.45 -5.12 -7.06
N ARG A 8 13.75 -6.20 -6.34
CA ARG A 8 14.01 -7.52 -6.92
C ARG A 8 12.78 -8.08 -7.63
N VAL A 9 11.60 -7.93 -7.03
CA VAL A 9 10.32 -8.29 -7.66
C VAL A 9 10.07 -7.45 -8.91
N ALA A 10 10.30 -6.13 -8.85
CA ALA A 10 10.09 -5.24 -9.99
C ALA A 10 11.01 -5.58 -11.17
N ASP A 11 12.27 -5.91 -10.90
CA ASP A 11 13.24 -6.30 -11.94
C ASP A 11 12.87 -7.65 -12.57
N PHE A 12 12.42 -8.63 -11.76
CA PHE A 12 11.88 -9.89 -12.28
C PHE A 12 10.63 -9.69 -13.13
N VAL A 13 9.66 -8.89 -12.69
CA VAL A 13 8.42 -8.62 -13.45
C VAL A 13 8.71 -7.92 -14.78
N ARG A 14 9.70 -7.02 -14.80
CA ARG A 14 10.09 -6.29 -16.02
C ARG A 14 10.77 -7.21 -17.03
N CYS A 15 11.71 -8.06 -16.58
CA CYS A 15 12.42 -8.99 -17.46
C CYS A 15 12.71 -10.34 -16.76
N PRO A 16 11.75 -11.28 -16.79
CA PRO A 16 11.85 -12.53 -16.02
C PRO A 16 13.02 -13.44 -16.43
N LEU A 17 13.42 -13.38 -17.70
CA LEU A 17 14.47 -14.22 -18.26
C LEU A 17 15.87 -13.70 -17.91
N GLU A 18 16.05 -12.38 -17.81
CA GLU A 18 17.33 -11.74 -17.45
C GLU A 18 17.51 -11.67 -15.93
N HIS A 19 16.41 -11.64 -15.18
CA HIS A 19 16.39 -11.53 -13.73
C HIS A 19 15.63 -12.69 -13.06
N PRO A 20 15.90 -13.96 -13.40
CA PRO A 20 15.11 -15.09 -12.90
C PRO A 20 15.20 -15.16 -11.37
N LEU A 21 14.08 -15.43 -10.72
CA LEU A 21 14.04 -15.67 -9.29
C LEU A 21 14.63 -17.04 -8.97
N THR A 22 15.41 -17.12 -7.90
CA THR A 22 15.80 -18.40 -7.30
C THR A 22 14.57 -19.13 -6.74
N ARG A 23 14.69 -20.43 -6.48
CA ARG A 23 13.58 -21.22 -5.89
C ARG A 23 13.09 -20.63 -4.56
N GLY A 24 13.99 -20.13 -3.72
CA GLY A 24 13.61 -19.48 -2.45
C GLY A 24 12.81 -18.21 -2.69
N GLU A 25 13.30 -17.33 -3.57
CA GLU A 25 12.59 -16.09 -3.96
C GLU A 25 11.22 -16.38 -4.58
N GLN A 26 11.07 -17.45 -5.37
CA GLN A 26 9.79 -17.88 -5.93
C GLN A 26 8.81 -18.32 -4.84
N MET A 27 9.28 -19.06 -3.83
CA MET A 27 8.45 -19.49 -2.69
C MET A 27 8.02 -18.30 -1.84
N GLU A 28 8.90 -17.33 -1.60
CA GLU A 28 8.55 -16.09 -0.90
C GLU A 28 7.53 -15.26 -1.67
N LEU A 29 7.72 -15.10 -2.98
CA LEU A 29 6.75 -14.40 -3.83
C LEU A 29 5.38 -15.12 -3.81
N ALA A 30 5.37 -16.44 -3.85
CA ALA A 30 4.13 -17.22 -3.76
C ALA A 30 3.44 -17.05 -2.40
N GLN A 31 4.19 -17.05 -1.30
CA GLN A 31 3.67 -16.79 0.04
C GLN A 31 3.04 -15.39 0.13
N PHE A 32 3.71 -14.38 -0.42
CA PHE A 32 3.16 -13.03 -0.49
C PHE A 32 1.86 -12.95 -1.30
N PHE A 33 1.75 -13.68 -2.41
CA PHE A 33 0.50 -13.75 -3.17
C PHE A 33 -0.64 -14.42 -2.40
N LEU A 34 -0.35 -15.46 -1.60
CA LEU A 34 -1.35 -16.09 -0.74
C LEU A 34 -1.84 -15.11 0.34
N GLU A 35 -0.94 -14.34 0.96
CA GLU A 35 -1.29 -13.31 1.93
C GLU A 35 -2.14 -12.19 1.30
N ILE A 36 -1.80 -11.74 0.09
CA ILE A 36 -2.64 -10.81 -0.67
C ILE A 36 -4.00 -11.44 -0.97
N GLN A 37 -4.05 -12.71 -1.37
CA GLN A 37 -5.30 -13.40 -1.69
C GLN A 37 -6.22 -13.48 -0.47
N GLU A 38 -5.68 -13.75 0.72
CA GLU A 38 -6.48 -13.71 1.96
C GLU A 38 -7.08 -12.32 2.22
N GLN A 39 -6.34 -11.26 1.89
CA GLN A 39 -6.82 -9.89 2.01
C GLN A 39 -7.73 -9.46 0.85
N ILE A 40 -7.69 -10.13 -0.31
CA ILE A 40 -8.40 -9.71 -1.52
C ILE A 40 -9.91 -9.75 -1.33
N ALA A 41 -10.43 -10.70 -0.54
CA ALA A 41 -11.85 -10.79 -0.22
C ALA A 41 -12.28 -9.58 0.62
N THR A 42 -11.45 -9.18 1.59
CA THR A 42 -11.65 -7.96 2.38
C THR A 42 -11.62 -6.72 1.51
N PHE A 43 -10.62 -6.58 0.63
CA PHE A 43 -10.53 -5.46 -0.31
C PHE A 43 -11.71 -5.39 -1.27
N LYS A 44 -12.14 -6.52 -1.86
CA LYS A 44 -13.31 -6.59 -2.74
C LYS A 44 -14.62 -6.29 -2.02
N ALA A 45 -14.69 -6.51 -0.72
CA ALA A 45 -15.84 -6.19 0.12
C ALA A 45 -15.85 -4.72 0.58
N LEU A 46 -14.74 -3.97 0.40
CA LEU A 46 -14.74 -2.54 0.66
C LEU A 46 -15.66 -1.85 -0.36
N PRO A 47 -16.47 -0.87 0.08
CA PRO A 47 -17.27 -0.08 -0.83
C PRO A 47 -16.37 0.55 -1.90
N ASP A 48 -16.78 0.47 -3.16
CA ASP A 48 -16.14 1.16 -4.29
C ASP A 48 -16.48 2.66 -4.25
N ILE A 49 -16.13 3.29 -3.13
CA ILE A 49 -16.35 4.70 -2.88
C ILE A 49 -14.99 5.38 -2.98
N PRO A 50 -14.85 6.39 -3.84
CA PRO A 50 -13.59 7.12 -3.96
C PRO A 50 -13.19 7.72 -2.61
N ILE A 51 -11.91 7.61 -2.28
CA ILE A 51 -11.34 8.27 -1.10
C ILE A 51 -11.41 9.79 -1.34
N THR A 52 -12.31 10.47 -0.63
CA THR A 52 -12.51 11.91 -0.74
C THR A 52 -11.45 12.70 0.01
N ASP A 53 -11.29 13.98 -0.31
CA ASP A 53 -10.42 14.90 0.45
C ASP A 53 -10.88 14.99 1.93
N GLY A 54 -12.18 14.81 2.19
CA GLY A 54 -12.73 14.74 3.55
C GLY A 54 -12.24 13.52 4.33
N HIS A 55 -12.18 12.34 3.70
CA HIS A 55 -11.63 11.13 4.31
C HIS A 55 -10.15 11.29 4.66
N ILE A 56 -9.36 11.88 3.75
CA ILE A 56 -7.93 12.16 3.96
C ILE A 56 -7.74 13.10 5.16
N GLN A 57 -8.52 14.19 5.21
CA GLN A 57 -8.42 15.15 6.30
C GLN A 57 -8.86 14.54 7.64
N GLN A 58 -9.83 13.63 7.64
CA GLN A 58 -10.25 12.91 8.84
C GLN A 58 -9.12 12.05 9.40
N VAL A 59 -8.40 11.31 8.56
CA VAL A 59 -7.24 10.49 8.99
C VAL A 59 -6.13 11.36 9.58
N ILE A 60 -5.78 12.47 8.92
CA ILE A 60 -4.79 13.43 9.39
C ILE A 60 -5.21 14.00 10.76
N ASN A 61 -6.45 14.50 10.85
CA ASN A 61 -6.97 15.09 12.08
C ASN A 61 -7.02 14.08 13.23
N SER A 62 -7.42 12.84 12.96
CA SER A 62 -7.48 11.79 13.98
C SER A 62 -6.09 11.46 14.53
N HIS A 63 -5.06 11.47 13.69
CA HIS A 63 -3.68 11.28 14.13
C HIS A 63 -3.16 12.49 14.92
N GLU A 64 -3.28 13.70 14.38
CA GLU A 64 -2.77 14.94 15.00
C GLU A 64 -3.48 15.30 16.31
N LYS A 65 -4.77 14.96 16.44
CA LYS A 65 -5.56 15.20 17.67
C LYS A 65 -5.44 14.06 18.69
N GLY A 66 -4.63 13.03 18.41
CA GLY A 66 -4.46 11.88 19.30
C GLY A 66 -5.69 10.98 19.44
N TRP A 67 -6.64 11.05 18.50
CA TRP A 67 -7.85 10.22 18.47
C TRP A 67 -7.60 8.84 17.86
N ALA A 68 -6.49 8.68 17.14
CA ALA A 68 -6.05 7.41 16.59
C ALA A 68 -5.44 6.53 17.69
N MET A 69 -6.31 5.89 18.48
CA MET A 69 -5.99 4.68 19.27
C MET A 69 -6.52 3.41 18.57
N ILE A 70 -7.24 3.57 17.44
CA ILE A 70 -8.12 2.52 16.85
C ILE A 70 -7.69 2.08 15.43
N VAL A 71 -6.75 2.77 14.75
CA VAL A 71 -6.32 2.47 13.36
C VAL A 71 -4.78 2.54 13.28
N PRO A 72 -4.05 1.75 12.46
CA PRO A 72 -2.58 1.71 12.49
C PRO A 72 -1.97 3.08 12.16
N CYS A 73 -1.54 3.80 13.21
CA CYS A 73 -1.56 5.27 13.23
C CYS A 73 -0.58 5.96 12.28
N LYS A 74 0.63 5.43 12.11
CA LYS A 74 1.69 6.19 11.41
C LYS A 74 1.69 6.00 9.90
N ILE A 75 1.61 4.76 9.42
CA ILE A 75 1.67 4.46 7.98
C ILE A 75 0.46 5.07 7.24
N THR A 76 -0.74 4.96 7.82
CA THR A 76 -1.96 5.52 7.22
C THR A 76 -1.96 7.05 7.25
N TYR A 77 -1.37 7.66 8.28
CA TYR A 77 -1.16 9.10 8.37
C TYR A 77 -0.17 9.61 7.33
N ASP A 78 1.00 8.98 7.22
CA ASP A 78 2.05 9.37 6.26
C ASP A 78 1.51 9.28 4.82
N LEU A 79 0.77 8.19 4.52
CA LEU A 79 0.11 8.03 3.22
C LEU A 79 -0.96 9.11 2.97
N ALA A 80 -1.77 9.45 3.97
CA ALA A 80 -2.78 10.50 3.85
C ALA A 80 -2.15 11.87 3.53
N LYS A 81 -1.02 12.20 4.15
CA LYS A 81 -0.25 13.44 3.88
C LYS A 81 0.31 13.46 2.46
N GLU A 82 0.87 12.35 2.00
CA GLU A 82 1.39 12.22 0.63
C GLU A 82 0.28 12.42 -0.41
N VAL A 83 -0.86 11.74 -0.24
CA VAL A 83 -2.01 11.87 -1.15
C VAL A 83 -2.57 13.31 -1.14
N GLN A 84 -2.64 13.96 0.02
CA GLN A 84 -3.05 15.36 0.11
C GLN A 84 -2.13 16.29 -0.70
N ALA A 85 -0.80 16.11 -0.57
CA ALA A 85 0.18 16.92 -1.29
C ALA A 85 0.07 16.70 -2.81
N ASN A 86 -0.03 15.46 -3.26
CA ASN A 86 -0.15 15.13 -4.69
C ASN A 86 -1.42 15.72 -5.31
N ARG A 87 -2.57 15.64 -4.61
CA ARG A 87 -3.83 16.23 -5.09
C ARG A 87 -3.82 17.76 -5.12
N ALA A 88 -3.11 18.40 -4.21
CA ALA A 88 -2.94 19.85 -4.23
C ALA A 88 -2.11 20.30 -5.44
N SER A 89 -1.03 19.57 -5.75
CA SER A 89 -0.20 19.83 -6.93
C SER A 89 -0.97 19.64 -8.24
N SER A 90 -1.80 18.59 -8.36
CA SER A 90 -2.60 18.35 -9.57
C SER A 90 -3.77 19.32 -9.78
N LYS A 91 -4.15 20.12 -8.78
CA LYS A 91 -5.16 21.19 -8.93
C LYS A 91 -4.53 22.54 -9.34
N GLY A 92 -3.19 22.62 -9.40
CA GLY A 92 -2.43 23.82 -9.74
C GLY A 92 -1.87 23.85 -11.17
N GLU A 93 -2.16 22.81 -11.97
CA GLU A 93 -1.97 22.78 -13.44
C GLU A 93 -3.30 23.08 -14.15
#